data_AF-A0A7V6CMK4-F1
#
_entry.id   AF-A0A7V6CMK4-F1
#
_cell.length_a   1.000
_cell.length_b   1.000
_cell.length_c   1.000
_cell.angle_alpha   90.00
_cell.angle_beta   90.00
_cell.angle_gamma   90.00
#
_symmetry.space_group_name_H-M   'P 1'
#
loop_
_entity.id
_entity.type
_entity.pdbx_description
1 polymer ?
#
loop_
_entity_poly.entity_id
_entity_poly.type
_entity_poly.pdbx_seq_one_letter_code
_entity_poly.pdbx_strand_id
1 'polypeptide(L)'
;MRFLELLTKIPRRVIFLILAIFVIFPLFYPLNLTTKVSIRTFDLFRAIDSLKGDKPVLISIDFDPQSMPELYPMYLSLLRHCFAKDIPVIVLGLWITGVGIGEEGLKVVAKEYGKEYGKDYIFLGWKPGITAVILGLGRSLKETFPTDYYKNPIENLPLAKKVETYKDIPLMLSISAGSPGYGDWIAYAQTRYGIKIGAGVTAVSAADAYPYLQSGQLIGLLSGLKGASEYEYLVEKYGYSKAFKSATQLMDSQSFAHLIIMILVIIGNIGYFFLRRRK
;
A
#
# COMPACT_ATOMS: atom_id res chain seq x y z
N MET A 1 -41.89 -20.96 16.99
CA MET A 1 -41.32 -22.28 17.34
C MET A 1 -40.76 -23.01 16.12
N ARG A 2 -41.55 -23.27 15.06
CA ARG A 2 -41.03 -23.88 13.79
C ARG A 2 -39.89 -23.10 13.11
N PHE A 3 -39.93 -21.77 13.13
CA PHE A 3 -38.92 -20.92 12.51
C PHE A 3 -37.50 -21.11 13.09
N LEU A 4 -37.39 -21.33 14.41
CA LEU A 4 -36.11 -21.52 15.11
C LEU A 4 -35.51 -22.92 14.86
N GLU A 5 -36.36 -23.94 14.74
CA GLU A 5 -35.91 -25.28 14.30
C GLU A 5 -35.45 -25.26 12.83
N LEU A 6 -36.12 -24.51 11.97
CA LEU A 6 -35.71 -24.29 10.57
C LEU A 6 -34.35 -23.57 10.48
N LEU A 7 -34.10 -22.58 11.33
CA LEU A 7 -32.81 -21.86 11.39
C LEU A 7 -31.63 -22.80 11.72
N THR A 8 -31.85 -23.84 12.53
CA THR A 8 -30.81 -24.84 12.85
C THR A 8 -30.61 -25.91 11.78
N LYS A 9 -31.48 -25.97 10.77
CA LYS A 9 -31.42 -26.91 9.64
C LYS A 9 -31.05 -26.24 8.31
N ILE A 10 -30.61 -24.98 8.32
CA ILE A 10 -30.21 -24.29 7.10
C ILE A 10 -29.05 -25.06 6.45
N PRO A 11 -29.20 -25.52 5.19
CA PRO A 11 -28.12 -26.20 4.49
C PRO A 11 -26.92 -25.26 4.34
N ARG A 12 -25.70 -25.77 4.58
CA ARG A 12 -24.45 -25.01 4.37
C ARG A 12 -24.35 -24.36 2.99
N ARG A 13 -24.96 -24.96 1.96
CA ARG A 13 -25.02 -24.42 0.58
C ARG A 13 -25.76 -23.09 0.52
N VAL A 14 -26.86 -22.94 1.26
CA VAL A 14 -27.63 -21.69 1.32
C VAL A 14 -26.83 -20.62 2.05
N ILE A 15 -26.14 -21.00 3.14
CA ILE A 15 -25.24 -20.10 3.88
C ILE A 15 -24.12 -19.57 2.96
N PHE A 16 -23.46 -20.45 2.20
CA PHE A 16 -22.43 -20.04 1.25
C PHE A 16 -22.97 -19.18 0.11
N LEU A 17 -24.19 -19.45 -0.37
CA LEU A 17 -24.82 -18.64 -1.41
C LEU A 17 -25.16 -17.23 -0.90
N ILE A 18 -25.71 -17.12 0.32
CA ILE A 18 -25.93 -15.83 0.99
C ILE A 18 -24.59 -15.10 1.14
N LEU A 19 -23.57 -15.76 1.70
CA LEU A 19 -22.26 -15.15 1.89
C LEU A 19 -21.67 -14.68 0.55
N ALA A 20 -21.77 -15.47 -0.52
CA ALA A 20 -21.31 -15.09 -1.85
C ALA A 20 -22.03 -13.84 -2.37
N ILE A 21 -23.36 -13.76 -2.27
CA ILE A 21 -24.13 -12.58 -2.70
C ILE A 21 -23.65 -11.32 -1.98
N PHE A 22 -23.48 -11.39 -0.67
CA PHE A 22 -23.09 -10.23 0.11
C PHE A 22 -21.62 -9.85 0.01
N VAL A 23 -20.72 -10.78 -0.29
CA VAL A 23 -19.31 -10.49 -0.61
C VAL A 23 -19.20 -9.81 -1.97
N ILE A 24 -20.02 -10.25 -2.94
CA ILE A 24 -20.05 -9.72 -4.30
C ILE A 24 -20.73 -8.35 -4.35
N PHE A 25 -21.75 -8.11 -3.53
CA PHE A 25 -22.54 -6.88 -3.59
C PHE A 25 -21.71 -5.58 -3.48
N PRO A 26 -20.77 -5.43 -2.51
CA PRO A 26 -19.91 -4.24 -2.43
C PRO A 26 -18.95 -4.07 -3.62
N LEU A 27 -18.67 -5.14 -4.38
CA LEU A 27 -17.85 -5.06 -5.60
C LEU A 27 -18.55 -4.31 -6.74
N PHE A 28 -19.88 -4.22 -6.73
CA PHE A 28 -20.65 -3.43 -7.67
C PHE A 28 -21.09 -2.09 -7.09
N TYR A 29 -21.44 -2.08 -5.80
CA TYR A 29 -21.92 -0.90 -5.09
C TYR A 29 -21.06 -0.64 -3.84
N PRO A 30 -19.89 0.01 -3.99
CA PRO A 30 -19.03 0.32 -2.85
C PRO A 30 -19.75 1.30 -1.92
N LEU A 31 -19.83 0.92 -0.64
CA LEU A 31 -20.57 1.66 0.38
C LEU A 31 -19.68 2.72 1.06
N ASN A 32 -18.37 2.66 0.82
CA ASN A 32 -17.38 3.56 1.39
C ASN A 32 -17.47 3.60 2.91
N LEU A 33 -17.52 2.42 3.55
CA LEU A 33 -17.63 2.33 4.99
C LEU A 33 -16.43 3.04 5.62
N THR A 34 -16.71 4.06 6.43
CA THR A 34 -15.67 4.87 7.05
C THR A 34 -14.97 4.07 8.14
N THR A 35 -13.70 3.77 7.95
CA THR A 35 -12.84 3.21 9.00
C THR A 35 -12.12 4.34 9.73
N LYS A 36 -12.00 4.23 11.06
CA LYS A 36 -11.16 5.16 11.82
C LYS A 36 -9.71 4.95 11.39
N VAL A 37 -9.15 5.97 10.74
CA VAL A 37 -7.76 5.98 10.28
C VAL A 37 -6.82 5.72 11.46
N SER A 38 -5.91 4.76 11.28
CA SER A 38 -4.90 4.44 12.29
C SER A 38 -3.84 5.53 12.35
N ILE A 39 -3.29 5.77 13.56
CA ILE A 39 -2.25 6.80 13.75
C ILE A 39 -1.05 6.56 12.83
N ARG A 40 -0.69 5.29 12.63
CA ARG A 40 0.47 4.85 11.84
C ARG A 40 0.34 5.18 10.35
N THR A 41 -0.87 5.08 9.82
CA THR A 41 -1.20 5.49 8.45
C THR A 41 -1.28 7.01 8.34
N PHE A 42 -1.87 7.67 9.33
CA PHE A 42 -1.95 9.13 9.37
C PHE A 42 -0.58 9.81 9.51
N ASP A 43 0.36 9.22 10.25
CA ASP A 43 1.73 9.72 10.38
C ASP A 43 2.47 9.69 9.04
N LEU A 44 2.32 8.60 8.28
CA LEU A 44 2.88 8.53 6.93
C LEU A 44 2.25 9.56 5.99
N PHE A 45 0.92 9.71 6.06
CA PHE A 45 0.20 10.71 5.28
C PHE A 45 0.71 12.12 5.58
N ARG A 46 0.81 12.49 6.86
CA ARG A 46 1.34 13.79 7.29
C ARG A 46 2.79 14.00 6.87
N ALA A 47 3.62 12.95 6.93
CA ALA A 47 5.00 13.05 6.50
C ALA A 47 5.11 13.44 5.02
N ILE A 48 4.28 12.86 4.15
CA ILE A 48 4.22 13.22 2.72
C ILE A 48 3.58 14.60 2.54
N ASP A 49 2.50 14.88 3.27
CA ASP A 49 1.77 16.14 3.17
C ASP A 49 2.62 17.36 3.59
N SER A 50 3.54 17.17 4.53
CA SER A 50 4.46 18.24 4.96
C SER A 50 5.62 18.54 4.00
N LEU A 51 5.77 17.78 2.91
CA LEU A 51 6.83 18.01 1.92
C LEU A 51 6.50 19.21 1.02
N LYS A 52 7.55 19.93 0.60
CA LYS A 52 7.45 21.18 -0.20
C LYS A 52 7.45 20.96 -1.72
N GLY A 53 7.61 19.72 -2.20
CA GLY A 53 7.60 19.37 -3.62
C GLY A 53 8.88 19.70 -4.41
N ASP A 54 9.93 20.19 -3.76
CA ASP A 54 11.21 20.51 -4.39
C ASP A 54 12.11 19.28 -4.63
N LYS A 55 12.02 18.30 -3.74
CA LYS A 55 12.80 17.08 -3.73
C LYS A 55 11.94 15.83 -3.99
N PRO A 56 12.46 14.81 -4.69
CA PRO A 56 11.68 13.62 -5.00
C PRO A 56 11.53 12.67 -3.82
N VAL A 57 10.38 11.99 -3.76
CA VAL A 57 10.18 10.82 -2.91
C VAL A 57 10.69 9.58 -3.65
N LEU A 58 11.46 8.74 -2.94
CA LEU A 58 11.91 7.45 -3.46
C LEU A 58 10.91 6.37 -3.09
N ILE A 59 10.45 5.57 -4.05
CA ILE A 59 9.53 4.46 -3.81
C ILE A 59 10.18 3.16 -4.30
N SER A 60 10.23 2.15 -3.43
CA SER A 60 10.65 0.80 -3.76
C SER A 60 9.43 -0.11 -3.87
N ILE A 61 9.31 -0.81 -5.00
CA ILE A 61 8.22 -1.73 -5.34
C ILE A 61 8.74 -3.15 -5.25
N ASP A 62 8.48 -3.77 -4.10
CA ASP A 62 9.07 -5.04 -3.68
C ASP A 62 7.97 -6.09 -3.41
N PHE A 63 7.07 -6.26 -4.38
CA PHE A 63 5.95 -7.19 -4.28
C PHE A 63 5.60 -7.85 -5.60
N ASP A 64 4.77 -8.89 -5.55
CA ASP A 64 4.43 -9.77 -6.67
C ASP A 64 2.91 -9.73 -6.98
N PRO A 65 2.46 -10.37 -8.07
CA PRO A 65 1.03 -10.43 -8.39
C PRO A 65 0.14 -11.04 -7.30
N GLN A 66 0.68 -11.91 -6.44
CA GLN A 66 -0.09 -12.55 -5.37
C GLN A 66 -0.43 -11.57 -4.24
N SER A 67 0.48 -10.64 -3.95
CA SER A 67 0.34 -9.61 -2.91
C SER A 67 -0.21 -8.28 -3.47
N MET A 68 -0.33 -8.16 -4.79
CA MET A 68 -0.87 -7.00 -5.50
C MET A 68 -2.23 -6.50 -4.98
N PRO A 69 -3.22 -7.37 -4.63
CA PRO A 69 -4.51 -6.88 -4.15
C PRO A 69 -4.43 -6.03 -2.87
N GLU A 70 -3.42 -6.25 -2.03
CA GLU A 70 -3.19 -5.45 -0.83
C GLU A 70 -2.30 -4.23 -1.09
N LEU A 71 -1.22 -4.41 -1.86
CA LEU A 71 -0.14 -3.43 -1.97
C LEU A 71 -0.27 -2.45 -3.14
N TYR A 72 -0.87 -2.88 -4.25
CA TYR A 72 -1.03 -2.02 -5.42
C TYR A 72 -1.93 -0.81 -5.16
N PRO A 73 -3.08 -0.93 -4.46
CA PRO A 73 -3.86 0.24 -4.07
C PRO A 73 -3.08 1.22 -3.16
N MET A 74 -2.20 0.72 -2.29
CA MET A 74 -1.29 1.57 -1.51
C MET A 74 -0.38 2.36 -2.43
N TYR A 75 0.26 1.68 -3.38
CA TYR A 75 1.17 2.32 -4.33
C TYR A 75 0.48 3.41 -5.14
N LEU A 76 -0.69 3.12 -5.71
CA LEU A 76 -1.45 4.11 -6.48
C LEU A 76 -1.88 5.29 -5.62
N SER A 77 -2.36 5.07 -4.40
CA SER A 77 -2.78 6.16 -3.52
C SER A 77 -1.61 7.03 -3.04
N LEU A 78 -0.44 6.44 -2.80
CA LEU A 78 0.80 7.18 -2.51
C LEU A 78 1.24 8.03 -3.71
N LEU A 79 1.24 7.47 -4.92
CA LEU A 79 1.56 8.22 -6.14
C LEU A 79 0.58 9.38 -6.35
N ARG A 80 -0.72 9.14 -6.19
CA ARG A 80 -1.76 10.17 -6.32
C ARG A 80 -1.52 11.32 -5.35
N HIS A 81 -1.18 11.01 -4.10
CA HIS A 81 -0.85 12.02 -3.10
C HIS A 81 0.39 12.84 -3.49
N CYS A 82 1.47 12.17 -3.91
CA CYS A 82 2.69 12.86 -4.35
C CYS A 82 2.42 13.78 -5.55
N PHE A 83 1.78 13.27 -6.60
CA PHE A 83 1.55 14.04 -7.82
C PHE A 83 0.52 15.14 -7.68
N ALA A 84 -0.51 14.98 -6.83
CA ALA A 84 -1.45 16.04 -6.50
C ALA A 84 -0.77 17.24 -5.79
N LYS A 85 0.35 17.00 -5.12
CA LYS A 85 1.18 18.02 -4.45
C LYS A 85 2.39 18.46 -5.26
N ASP A 86 2.46 18.07 -6.53
CA ASP A 86 3.62 18.32 -7.39
C ASP A 86 4.95 17.80 -6.82
N ILE A 87 4.90 16.77 -5.96
CA ILE A 87 6.10 16.12 -5.41
C ILE A 87 6.63 15.14 -6.47
N PRO A 88 7.88 15.32 -6.94
CA PRO A 88 8.46 14.41 -7.90
C PRO A 88 8.67 13.01 -7.29
N VAL A 89 8.69 11.97 -8.12
CA VAL A 89 8.82 10.59 -7.64
C VAL A 89 9.89 9.82 -8.41
N ILE A 90 10.77 9.13 -7.69
CA ILE A 90 11.70 8.16 -8.27
C ILE A 90 11.28 6.77 -7.81
N VAL A 91 11.00 5.88 -8.75
CA VAL A 91 10.54 4.51 -8.44
C VAL A 91 11.58 3.48 -8.90
N LEU A 92 11.83 2.49 -8.05
CA LEU A 92 12.65 1.32 -8.35
C LEU A 92 12.04 0.06 -7.73
N GLY A 93 12.59 -1.11 -8.05
CA GLY A 93 12.27 -2.35 -7.37
C GLY A 93 13.54 -3.12 -7.02
N LEU A 94 13.54 -3.75 -5.84
CA LEU A 94 14.51 -4.77 -5.42
C LEU A 94 14.01 -6.17 -5.75
N TRP A 95 12.69 -6.34 -5.94
CA TRP A 95 12.09 -7.53 -6.54
C TRP A 95 11.81 -7.34 -8.03
N ILE A 96 12.31 -8.28 -8.84
CA ILE A 96 12.11 -8.26 -10.29
C ILE A 96 10.63 -8.42 -10.69
N THR A 97 9.85 -9.18 -9.92
CA THR A 97 8.43 -9.43 -10.17
C THR A 97 7.57 -8.18 -10.00
N GLY A 98 8.02 -7.21 -9.20
CA GLY A 98 7.32 -5.94 -8.97
C GLY A 98 7.53 -4.89 -10.04
N VAL A 99 8.55 -5.05 -10.91
CA VAL A 99 8.95 -4.02 -11.88
C VAL A 99 7.83 -3.66 -12.84
N GLY A 100 7.19 -4.65 -13.46
CA GLY A 100 6.09 -4.40 -14.41
C GLY A 100 4.89 -3.74 -13.73
N ILE A 101 4.55 -4.18 -12.51
CA ILE A 101 3.44 -3.62 -11.72
C ILE A 101 3.73 -2.17 -11.32
N GLY A 102 4.97 -1.90 -10.89
CA GLY A 102 5.43 -0.56 -10.52
C GLY A 102 5.39 0.40 -11.70
N GLU A 103 5.89 -0.03 -12.86
CA GLU A 103 5.88 0.77 -14.09
C GLU A 103 4.45 1.10 -14.55
N GLU A 104 3.55 0.11 -14.55
CA GLU A 104 2.16 0.28 -14.95
C GLU A 104 1.46 1.31 -14.05
N GLY A 105 1.53 1.13 -12.74
CA GLY A 105 0.91 2.05 -11.79
C GLY A 105 1.47 3.46 -11.91
N LEU A 106 2.78 3.60 -12.15
CA LEU A 106 3.41 4.90 -12.35
C LEU A 106 2.86 5.61 -13.60
N LYS A 107 2.76 4.90 -14.73
CA LYS A 107 2.22 5.46 -15.98
C LYS A 107 0.75 5.85 -15.85
N VAL A 108 -0.07 4.99 -15.22
CA VAL A 108 -1.49 5.26 -15.02
C VAL A 108 -1.68 6.54 -14.22
N VAL A 109 -1.03 6.63 -13.04
CA VAL A 109 -1.21 7.80 -12.17
C VAL A 109 -0.52 9.04 -12.74
N ALA A 110 0.65 8.92 -13.37
CA ALA A 110 1.27 10.07 -14.05
C ALA A 110 0.34 10.68 -15.10
N LYS A 111 -0.36 9.85 -15.87
CA LYS A 111 -1.35 10.30 -16.86
C LYS A 111 -2.57 10.96 -16.20
N GLU A 112 -3.04 10.46 -15.04
CA GLU A 112 -4.14 11.07 -14.28
C GLU A 112 -3.85 12.54 -13.88
N TYR A 113 -2.59 12.88 -13.61
CA TYR A 113 -2.16 14.21 -13.14
C TYR A 113 -1.34 15.00 -14.18
N GLY A 114 -1.24 14.53 -15.42
CA GLY A 114 -0.50 15.20 -16.48
C GLY A 114 1.01 15.36 -16.19
N LYS A 115 1.62 14.39 -15.51
CA LYS A 115 3.04 14.41 -15.16
C LYS A 115 3.93 13.97 -16.31
N GLU A 116 5.10 14.61 -16.42
CA GLU A 116 6.07 14.40 -17.50
C GLU A 116 7.22 13.49 -17.06
N TYR A 117 7.53 12.49 -17.88
CA TYR A 117 8.66 11.59 -17.64
C TYR A 117 9.99 12.34 -17.65
N GLY A 118 10.89 11.99 -16.73
CA GLY A 118 12.21 12.60 -16.60
C GLY A 118 12.23 13.94 -15.85
N LYS A 119 11.08 14.62 -15.71
CA LYS A 119 10.94 15.89 -14.99
C LYS A 119 10.18 15.72 -13.68
N ASP A 120 9.03 15.07 -13.71
CA ASP A 120 8.18 14.86 -12.53
C ASP A 120 8.36 13.45 -11.95
N TYR A 121 8.72 12.48 -12.78
CA TYR A 121 8.99 11.13 -12.32
C TYR A 121 10.03 10.40 -13.15
N ILE A 122 10.73 9.45 -12.50
CA ILE A 122 11.72 8.56 -13.14
C ILE A 122 11.46 7.13 -12.68
N PHE A 123 11.60 6.17 -13.59
CA PHE A 123 11.56 4.75 -13.29
C PHE A 123 12.93 4.10 -13.49
N LEU A 124 13.60 3.74 -12.40
CA LEU A 124 14.92 3.11 -12.44
C LEU A 124 14.85 1.61 -12.76
N GLY A 125 13.68 0.99 -12.55
CA GLY A 125 13.51 -0.44 -12.74
C GLY A 125 14.18 -1.26 -11.63
N TRP A 126 14.82 -2.37 -12.01
CA TRP A 126 15.46 -3.31 -11.09
C TRP A 126 16.95 -3.46 -11.40
N LYS A 127 17.75 -3.60 -10.35
CA LYS A 127 19.19 -3.91 -10.45
C LYS A 127 19.55 -5.02 -9.45
N PRO A 128 20.35 -6.01 -9.85
CA PRO A 128 20.78 -7.06 -8.93
C PRO A 128 21.70 -6.52 -7.82
N GLY A 129 21.70 -7.20 -6.67
CA GLY A 129 22.55 -6.89 -5.53
C GLY A 129 21.94 -5.86 -4.58
N ILE A 130 20.89 -6.27 -3.85
CA ILE A 130 20.10 -5.46 -2.90
C ILE A 130 20.98 -4.51 -2.06
N THR A 131 21.91 -5.07 -1.27
CA THR A 131 22.78 -4.28 -0.40
C THR A 131 23.65 -3.29 -1.18
N ALA A 132 24.17 -3.70 -2.34
CA ALA A 132 25.00 -2.85 -3.18
C ALA A 132 24.19 -1.70 -3.80
N VAL A 133 22.94 -1.96 -4.21
CA VAL A 133 22.02 -0.93 -4.71
C VAL A 133 21.71 0.08 -3.61
N ILE A 134 21.29 -0.38 -2.43
CA ILE A 134 20.92 0.50 -1.32
C ILE A 134 22.11 1.35 -0.86
N LEU A 135 23.30 0.74 -0.71
CA LEU A 135 24.50 1.48 -0.33
C LEU A 135 25.01 2.40 -1.45
N GLY A 136 24.89 1.97 -2.70
CA GLY A 136 25.27 2.75 -3.88
C GLY A 136 24.46 4.04 -4.00
N LEU A 137 23.13 3.96 -3.85
CA LEU A 137 22.24 5.13 -3.87
C LEU A 137 22.58 6.16 -2.78
N GLY A 138 23.19 5.73 -1.67
CA GLY A 138 23.69 6.63 -0.64
C GLY A 138 24.98 7.36 -1.02
N ARG A 139 25.70 6.91 -2.05
CA ARG A 139 26.94 7.51 -2.57
C ARG A 139 26.71 8.33 -3.83
N SER A 140 26.03 7.76 -4.82
CA SER A 140 25.66 8.44 -6.05
C SER A 140 24.53 7.70 -6.77
N LEU A 141 23.46 8.43 -7.09
CA LEU A 141 22.37 7.94 -7.94
C LEU A 141 22.89 7.56 -9.34
N LYS A 142 23.74 8.40 -9.93
CA LYS A 142 24.24 8.25 -11.31
C LYS A 142 25.20 7.08 -11.45
N GLU A 143 26.11 6.89 -10.49
CA GLU A 143 27.01 5.73 -10.51
C GLU A 143 26.24 4.43 -10.29
N THR A 144 25.22 4.46 -9.43
CA THR A 144 24.41 3.27 -9.13
C THR A 144 23.47 2.93 -10.28
N PHE A 145 22.87 3.93 -10.91
CA PHE A 145 22.02 3.79 -12.08
C PHE A 145 22.54 4.74 -13.17
N PRO A 146 23.43 4.28 -14.07
CA PRO A 146 23.87 5.10 -15.19
C PRO A 146 22.75 5.38 -16.18
N THR A 147 21.83 4.42 -16.32
CA THR A 147 20.63 4.52 -17.16
C THR A 147 19.39 4.14 -16.38
N ASP A 148 18.26 4.72 -16.75
CA ASP A 148 16.94 4.31 -16.27
C ASP A 148 16.46 2.99 -16.93
N TYR A 149 15.24 2.57 -16.59
CA TYR A 149 14.61 1.38 -17.17
C TYR A 149 14.44 1.45 -18.71
N TYR A 150 14.24 2.65 -19.25
CA TYR A 150 14.07 2.89 -20.70
C TYR A 150 15.38 3.13 -21.43
N LYS A 151 16.53 2.92 -20.77
CA LYS A 151 17.89 3.15 -21.30
C LYS A 151 18.20 4.62 -21.56
N ASN A 152 17.46 5.56 -20.97
CA ASN A 152 17.86 6.96 -20.97
C ASN A 152 19.03 7.15 -19.98
N PRO A 153 20.09 7.86 -20.36
CA PRO A 153 21.13 8.25 -19.42
C PRO A 153 20.54 9.08 -18.27
N ILE A 154 20.79 8.68 -17.01
CA ILE A 154 20.27 9.38 -15.82
C ILE A 154 20.73 10.84 -15.79
N GLU A 155 21.94 11.12 -16.28
CA GLU A 155 22.48 12.48 -16.39
C GLU A 155 21.66 13.40 -17.29
N ASN A 156 20.90 12.86 -18.24
CA ASN A 156 20.08 13.66 -19.16
C ASN A 156 18.71 14.02 -18.57
N LEU A 157 18.27 13.33 -17.52
CA LEU A 157 16.94 13.52 -16.94
C LEU A 157 16.93 14.72 -15.98
N PRO A 158 16.08 15.75 -16.21
CA PRO A 158 16.02 16.94 -15.36
C PRO A 158 15.84 16.65 -13.86
N LEU A 159 15.02 15.65 -13.51
CA LEU A 159 14.78 15.28 -12.12
C LEU A 159 16.00 14.64 -11.46
N ALA A 160 16.71 13.76 -12.18
CA ALA A 160 17.90 13.09 -11.66
C ALA A 160 19.05 14.07 -11.37
N LYS A 161 19.12 15.19 -12.10
CA LYS A 161 20.12 16.24 -11.81
C LYS A 161 19.95 16.87 -10.42
N LYS A 162 18.76 16.77 -9.83
CA LYS A 162 18.46 17.29 -8.49
C LYS A 162 18.81 16.30 -7.36
N VAL A 163 19.20 15.08 -7.70
CA VAL A 163 19.44 14.00 -6.73
C VAL A 163 20.80 13.38 -6.96
N GLU A 164 21.71 13.60 -6.02
CA GLU A 164 22.99 12.88 -6.02
C GLU A 164 22.96 11.74 -5.01
N THR A 165 22.41 11.97 -3.82
CA THR A 165 22.41 10.97 -2.72
C THR A 165 21.09 10.99 -1.95
N TYR A 166 20.97 10.14 -0.91
CA TYR A 166 19.85 10.18 0.03
C TYR A 166 19.62 11.53 0.72
N LYS A 167 20.61 12.44 0.78
CA LYS A 167 20.40 13.80 1.34
C LYS A 167 19.41 14.64 0.53
N ASP A 168 19.23 14.28 -0.74
CA ASP A 168 18.32 14.94 -1.67
C ASP A 168 16.95 14.25 -1.74
N ILE A 169 16.74 13.20 -0.92
CA ILE A 169 15.51 12.42 -0.86
C ILE A 169 14.92 12.57 0.56
N PRO A 170 13.86 13.37 0.76
CA PRO A 170 13.30 13.62 2.08
C PRO A 170 12.61 12.40 2.69
N LEU A 171 12.16 11.46 1.85
CA LEU A 171 11.41 10.29 2.26
C LEU A 171 11.62 9.14 1.27
N MET A 172 11.86 7.95 1.81
CA MET A 172 11.85 6.68 1.09
C MET A 172 10.65 5.85 1.55
N LEU A 173 9.90 5.28 0.59
CA LEU A 173 8.73 4.44 0.81
C LEU A 173 9.04 3.02 0.34
N SER A 174 9.06 2.06 1.25
CA SER A 174 9.18 0.64 0.89
C SER A 174 7.80 0.01 0.84
N ILE A 175 7.37 -0.43 -0.35
CA ILE A 175 6.13 -1.19 -0.52
C ILE A 175 6.53 -2.63 -0.78
N SER A 176 6.47 -3.47 0.24
CA SER A 176 7.08 -4.80 0.21
C SER A 176 6.17 -5.89 0.75
N ALA A 177 6.11 -7.02 0.05
CA ALA A 177 5.40 -8.21 0.54
C ALA A 177 6.25 -9.08 1.48
N GLY A 178 7.58 -8.95 1.41
CA GLY A 178 8.53 -9.74 2.20
C GLY A 178 9.94 -9.16 2.15
N SER A 179 10.94 -10.02 1.95
CA SER A 179 12.35 -9.65 1.82
C SER A 179 12.87 -9.91 0.38
N PRO A 180 13.63 -8.98 -0.23
CA PRO A 180 13.92 -7.62 0.23
C PRO A 180 12.70 -6.74 0.47
N GLY A 181 12.83 -5.83 1.44
CA GLY A 181 11.77 -4.91 1.81
C GLY A 181 12.22 -3.86 2.81
N TYR A 182 11.30 -3.34 3.62
CA TYR A 182 11.58 -2.24 4.56
C TYR A 182 12.77 -2.53 5.50
N GLY A 183 12.99 -3.79 5.89
CA GLY A 183 14.09 -4.19 6.75
C GLY A 183 15.48 -3.89 6.15
N ASP A 184 15.66 -4.14 4.86
CA ASP A 184 16.92 -3.87 4.16
C ASP A 184 17.18 -2.36 4.02
N TRP A 185 16.11 -1.59 3.76
CA TRP A 185 16.19 -0.13 3.71
C TRP A 185 16.56 0.46 5.08
N ILE A 186 16.01 -0.08 6.17
CA ILE A 186 16.38 0.32 7.53
C ILE A 186 17.85 -0.03 7.81
N ALA A 187 18.25 -1.27 7.52
CA ALA A 187 19.58 -1.78 7.82
C ALA A 187 20.69 -1.03 7.07
N TYR A 188 20.48 -0.73 5.78
CA TYR A 188 21.54 -0.19 4.92
C TYR A 188 21.36 1.28 4.54
N ALA A 189 20.13 1.78 4.39
CA ALA A 189 19.88 3.18 4.04
C ALA A 189 19.75 4.06 5.28
N GLN A 190 18.79 3.76 6.17
CA GLN A 190 18.55 4.60 7.35
C GLN A 190 19.72 4.54 8.32
N THR A 191 20.17 3.35 8.71
CA THR A 191 21.22 3.20 9.74
C THR A 191 22.52 3.90 9.32
N ARG A 192 22.84 3.91 8.03
CA ARG A 192 24.07 4.51 7.50
C ARG A 192 23.93 5.98 7.10
N TYR A 193 22.80 6.36 6.51
CA TYR A 193 22.63 7.69 5.87
C TYR A 193 21.52 8.54 6.51
N GLY A 194 20.75 8.00 7.45
CA GLY A 194 19.72 8.73 8.20
C GLY A 194 18.46 9.08 7.40
N ILE A 195 18.24 8.47 6.23
CA ILE A 195 17.03 8.71 5.43
C ILE A 195 15.79 8.27 6.19
N LYS A 196 14.71 9.06 6.12
CA LYS A 196 13.42 8.71 6.71
C LYS A 196 12.73 7.65 5.86
N ILE A 197 12.19 6.61 6.50
CA ILE A 197 11.55 5.49 5.82
C ILE A 197 10.09 5.37 6.27
N GLY A 198 9.18 5.31 5.31
CA GLY A 198 7.82 4.80 5.47
C GLY A 198 7.67 3.42 4.85
N ALA A 199 6.76 2.61 5.36
CA ALA A 199 6.55 1.26 4.84
C ALA A 199 5.08 0.98 4.51
N GLY A 200 4.85 0.24 3.43
CA GLY A 200 3.61 -0.44 3.11
C GLY A 200 3.86 -1.93 3.02
N VAL A 201 3.16 -2.72 3.82
CA VAL A 201 3.40 -4.16 3.95
C VAL A 201 2.09 -4.93 3.90
N THR A 202 2.16 -6.22 3.55
CA THR A 202 1.01 -7.12 3.63
C THR A 202 0.52 -7.25 5.08
N ALA A 203 -0.74 -7.63 5.27
CA ALA A 203 -1.30 -7.80 6.61
C ALA A 203 -0.49 -8.80 7.47
N VAL A 204 0.04 -9.85 6.86
CA VAL A 204 0.83 -10.90 7.53
C VAL A 204 2.18 -10.39 8.02
N SER A 205 2.82 -9.46 7.29
CA SER A 205 4.13 -8.90 7.62
C SER A 205 4.06 -7.66 8.53
N ALA A 206 2.85 -7.25 8.92
CA ALA A 206 2.64 -6.03 9.70
C ALA A 206 3.14 -6.13 11.14
N ALA A 207 3.04 -7.31 11.76
CA ALA A 207 3.50 -7.51 13.12
C ALA A 207 5.01 -7.31 13.25
N ASP A 208 5.77 -7.77 12.25
CA ASP A 208 7.22 -7.66 12.19
C ASP A 208 7.70 -6.20 12.03
N ALA A 209 6.85 -5.33 11.47
CA ALA A 209 7.16 -3.91 11.29
C ALA A 209 6.92 -3.07 12.56
N TYR A 210 6.17 -3.57 13.54
CA TYR A 210 5.81 -2.79 14.73
C TYR A 210 6.99 -2.37 15.62
N PRO A 211 8.00 -3.22 15.88
CA PRO A 211 9.17 -2.79 16.64
C PRO A 211 9.88 -1.60 16.00
N TYR A 212 10.03 -1.59 14.67
CA TYR A 212 10.66 -0.49 13.94
C TYR A 212 9.84 0.79 13.95
N LEU A 213 8.51 0.67 14.02
CA LEU A 213 7.64 1.83 14.17
C LEU A 213 7.72 2.40 15.60
N GLN A 214 7.78 1.54 16.61
CA GLN A 214 7.89 1.94 18.01
C GLN A 214 9.25 2.60 18.32
N SER A 215 10.33 2.11 17.70
CA SER A 215 11.66 2.72 17.82
C SER A 215 11.81 4.02 17.03
N GLY A 216 10.83 4.39 16.21
CA GLY A 216 10.88 5.55 15.31
C GLY A 216 11.76 5.33 14.07
N GLN A 217 12.16 4.09 13.80
CA GLN A 217 12.90 3.74 12.58
C GLN A 217 12.01 3.81 11.33
N LEU A 218 10.74 3.45 11.47
CA LEU A 218 9.70 3.77 10.50
C LEU A 218 8.93 5.00 10.96
N ILE A 219 8.69 5.94 10.05
CA ILE A 219 7.89 7.14 10.35
C ILE A 219 6.39 6.87 10.29
N GLY A 220 5.99 5.78 9.65
CA GLY A 220 4.61 5.41 9.43
C GLY A 220 4.51 4.09 8.67
N LEU A 221 3.34 3.45 8.77
CA LEU A 221 3.11 2.10 8.29
C LEU A 221 1.71 1.97 7.69
N LEU A 222 1.64 1.47 6.46
CA LEU A 222 0.41 0.97 5.83
C LEU A 222 0.41 -0.56 5.97
N SER A 223 -0.60 -1.09 6.66
CA SER A 223 -0.70 -2.52 6.97
C SER A 223 -1.87 -3.15 6.21
N GLY A 224 -1.51 -3.96 5.22
CA GLY A 224 -2.41 -4.68 4.33
C GLY A 224 -3.50 -3.82 3.71
N LEU A 225 -4.54 -4.48 3.24
CA LEU A 225 -5.66 -3.82 2.60
C LEU A 225 -6.30 -2.71 3.45
N LYS A 226 -6.33 -2.88 4.78
CA LYS A 226 -6.84 -1.88 5.72
C LYS A 226 -6.04 -0.57 5.63
N GLY A 227 -4.70 -0.64 5.69
CA GLY A 227 -3.84 0.55 5.57
C GLY A 227 -3.99 1.23 4.21
N ALA A 228 -4.17 0.45 3.14
CA ALA A 228 -4.46 0.98 1.81
C ALA A 228 -5.78 1.77 1.77
N SER A 229 -6.86 1.20 2.33
CA SER A 229 -8.17 1.85 2.37
C SER A 229 -8.18 3.14 3.21
N GLU A 230 -7.46 3.14 4.34
CA GLU A 230 -7.31 4.30 5.20
C GLU A 230 -6.58 5.42 4.45
N TYR A 231 -5.55 5.08 3.68
CA TYR A 231 -4.80 6.05 2.90
C TYR A 231 -5.62 6.61 1.73
N GLU A 232 -6.36 5.77 1.00
CA GLU A 232 -7.32 6.21 -0.03
C GLU A 232 -8.34 7.19 0.53
N TYR A 233 -8.91 6.88 1.70
CA TYR A 233 -9.85 7.77 2.38
C TYR A 233 -9.21 9.12 2.73
N LEU A 234 -7.97 9.14 3.22
CA LEU A 234 -7.26 10.39 3.50
C LEU A 234 -7.01 11.21 2.22
N VAL A 235 -6.52 10.55 1.17
CA VAL A 235 -6.25 11.20 -0.13
C VAL A 235 -7.51 11.85 -0.70
N GLU A 236 -8.66 11.18 -0.60
CA GLU A 236 -9.95 11.76 -1.01
C GLU A 236 -10.42 12.87 -0.07
N LYS A 237 -10.35 12.64 1.25
CA LYS A 237 -10.82 13.60 2.26
C LYS A 237 -10.10 14.95 2.17
N TYR A 238 -8.81 14.94 1.85
CA TYR A 238 -8.01 16.16 1.66
C TYR A 238 -8.06 16.70 0.23
N GLY A 239 -8.84 16.08 -0.67
CA GLY A 239 -9.09 16.58 -2.01
C GLY A 239 -7.97 16.31 -3.02
N TYR A 240 -7.01 15.43 -2.71
CA TYR A 240 -5.91 15.10 -3.61
C TYR A 240 -6.34 14.19 -4.77
N SER A 241 -7.28 13.29 -4.53
CA SER A 241 -7.81 12.43 -5.59
C SER A 241 -9.27 12.08 -5.36
N LYS A 242 -10.03 11.99 -6.46
CA LYS A 242 -11.37 11.38 -6.49
C LYS A 242 -11.37 10.08 -7.30
N ALA A 243 -10.18 9.52 -7.53
CA ALA A 243 -10.04 8.26 -8.25
C ALA A 243 -10.73 7.13 -7.49
N PHE A 244 -11.05 6.07 -8.22
CA PHE A 244 -11.68 4.90 -7.65
C PHE A 244 -10.83 4.30 -6.51
N LYS A 245 -11.47 4.08 -5.36
CA LYS A 245 -10.87 3.58 -4.12
C LYS A 245 -11.00 2.06 -4.04
N SER A 246 -10.12 1.35 -4.75
CA SER A 246 -10.20 -0.11 -4.87
C SER A 246 -9.94 -0.81 -3.54
N ALA A 247 -9.05 -0.30 -2.68
CA ALA A 247 -8.86 -0.89 -1.36
C ALA A 247 -10.08 -0.69 -0.45
N THR A 248 -10.71 0.48 -0.52
CA THR A 248 -11.96 0.77 0.22
C THR A 248 -13.07 -0.19 -0.20
N GLN A 249 -13.23 -0.44 -1.50
CA GLN A 249 -14.21 -1.41 -2.00
C GLN A 249 -13.94 -2.84 -1.49
N LEU A 250 -12.69 -3.29 -1.55
CA LEU A 250 -12.33 -4.63 -1.07
C LEU A 250 -12.53 -4.74 0.46
N MET A 251 -12.30 -3.65 1.20
CA MET A 251 -12.60 -3.57 2.64
C MET A 251 -14.10 -3.61 2.94
N ASP A 252 -14.94 -2.97 2.12
CA ASP A 252 -16.40 -3.07 2.25
C ASP A 252 -16.84 -4.54 2.09
N SER A 253 -16.30 -5.24 1.09
CA SER A 253 -16.56 -6.67 0.85
C SER A 253 -16.18 -7.54 2.06
N GLN A 254 -14.98 -7.34 2.63
CA GLN A 254 -14.56 -8.07 3.84
C GLN A 254 -15.43 -7.74 5.07
N SER A 255 -15.80 -6.46 5.24
CA SER A 255 -16.63 -6.02 6.37
C SER A 255 -18.01 -6.67 6.33
N PHE A 256 -18.62 -6.77 5.14
CA PHE A 256 -19.89 -7.48 4.95
C PHE A 256 -19.78 -8.97 5.23
N ALA A 257 -18.71 -9.62 4.77
CA ALA A 257 -18.45 -11.02 5.06
C ALA A 257 -18.40 -11.28 6.57
N HIS A 258 -17.66 -10.45 7.30
CA HIS A 258 -17.56 -10.55 8.75
C HIS A 258 -18.88 -10.26 9.45
N LEU A 259 -19.63 -9.25 9.01
CA LEU A 259 -20.95 -8.94 9.58
C LEU A 259 -21.91 -10.13 9.48
N ILE A 260 -21.94 -10.80 8.33
CA ILE A 260 -22.81 -11.96 8.11
C ILE A 260 -22.36 -13.15 8.95
N ILE A 261 -21.05 -13.42 9.00
CA ILE A 261 -20.53 -14.48 9.86
C ILE A 261 -20.94 -14.22 11.32
N MET A 262 -20.83 -12.98 11.82
CA MET A 262 -21.29 -12.62 13.16
C MET A 262 -22.79 -12.86 13.35
N ILE A 263 -23.63 -12.43 12.41
CA ILE A 263 -25.09 -12.67 12.46
C ILE A 263 -25.40 -14.17 12.48
N LEU A 264 -24.74 -14.97 11.64
CA LEU A 264 -24.92 -16.42 11.58
C LEU A 264 -24.49 -17.11 12.89
N VAL A 265 -23.38 -16.66 13.49
CA VAL A 265 -22.92 -17.16 14.79
C VAL A 265 -23.93 -16.84 15.89
N ILE A 266 -24.47 -15.62 15.91
CA ILE A 266 -25.52 -15.22 16.88
C ILE A 266 -26.77 -16.08 16.71
N ILE A 267 -27.25 -16.24 15.47
CA ILE A 267 -28.41 -17.09 15.15
C ILE A 267 -28.15 -18.55 15.58
N GLY A 268 -26.97 -19.08 15.28
CA GLY A 268 -26.57 -20.44 15.65
C GLY A 268 -26.55 -20.63 17.17
N ASN A 269 -25.97 -19.68 17.90
CA ASN A 269 -25.94 -19.71 19.37
C ASN A 269 -27.34 -19.62 19.97
N ILE A 270 -28.20 -18.73 19.47
CA ILE A 270 -29.61 -18.64 19.89
C ILE A 270 -30.29 -20.00 19.67
N GLY A 271 -30.17 -20.57 18.47
CA GLY A 271 -30.73 -21.89 18.14
C GLY A 271 -30.24 -23.00 19.08
N TYR A 272 -28.95 -23.02 19.39
CA TYR A 272 -28.34 -23.97 20.33
C TYR A 272 -28.92 -23.86 21.74
N PHE A 273 -29.00 -22.65 22.31
CA PHE A 273 -29.53 -22.45 23.67
C PHE A 273 -31.02 -22.80 23.77
N PHE A 274 -31.80 -22.54 22.72
CA PHE A 274 -33.21 -22.93 22.68
C PHE A 274 -33.40 -24.46 22.58
N LEU A 275 -32.60 -25.15 21.75
CA LEU A 275 -32.64 -26.62 21.66
C LEU A 275 -32.18 -27.28 22.98
N ARG A 276 -31.19 -26.70 23.66
CA ARG A 276 -30.71 -27.20 24.95
C ARG A 276 -31.73 -27.06 26.08
N ARG A 277 -32.56 -26.00 26.09
CA ARG A 277 -33.66 -25.84 27.07
C ARG A 277 -34.82 -26.84 26.87
N ARG A 278 -34.85 -27.52 25.73
CA ARG A 278 -35.92 -28.46 25.36
C ARG A 278 -35.52 -29.94 25.57
N LYS A 279 -34.23 -30.20 25.78
CA LYS A 279 -33.72 -31.44 26.37
C LYS A 279 -33.68 -31.29 27.88
#